data_AF-A0A817UFS6-F1
#
_entry.id   AF-A0A817UFS6-F1
#
_cell.length_a   1.000
_cell.length_b   1.000
_cell.length_c   1.000
_cell.angle_alpha   90.00
_cell.angle_beta   90.00
_cell.angle_gamma   90.00
#
_symmetry.space_group_name_H-M   'P 1'
#
loop_
_entity.id
_entity.type
_entity.pdbx_description
1 polymer ?
#
loop_
_entity_poly.entity_id
_entity_poly.type
_entity_poly.pdbx_seq_one_letter_code
_entity_poly.pdbx_strand_id
1 'polypeptide(L)'
;MRSFCEFDIDNTCIISGFCFWFDCYFSSNNNSSILRSTRLTTSPYSSKTHWKQTLVFLPEDIYPLKGDTVPVNIKLKRSLKNRRQYQLSIGIKKIKEGFINSNIMDDEISNNDLNIRKRQRRRSSTISSDKRIINDKKSMQESSDSTCSNSDDDIDLNEHPIPCSCVRDRCKLIKTIFEKYSEENTVQ
;
A
#
# COMPACT_ATOMS: atom_id res chain seq x y z
N MET A 1 19.81 -8.98 2.37
CA MET A 1 20.04 -7.56 2.00
C MET A 1 20.25 -6.75 3.27
N ARG A 2 21.16 -5.77 3.26
CA ARG A 2 21.28 -4.73 4.29
C ARG A 2 21.21 -3.40 3.58
N SER A 3 20.31 -2.52 4.01
CA SER A 3 20.22 -1.15 3.53
C SER A 3 20.33 -0.18 4.71
N PHE A 4 20.83 1.01 4.43
CA PHE A 4 20.82 2.13 5.34
C PHE A 4 20.16 3.29 4.58
N CYS A 5 19.14 3.90 5.17
CA CYS A 5 18.48 5.07 4.64
C CYS A 5 18.26 6.07 5.76
N GLU A 6 18.23 7.34 5.40
CA GLU A 6 18.01 8.46 6.30
C GLU A 6 16.77 9.20 5.80
N PHE A 7 15.93 9.64 6.73
CA PHE A 7 14.70 10.38 6.44
C PHE A 7 14.81 11.76 7.05
N ASP A 8 14.94 12.78 6.20
CA ASP A 8 14.89 14.18 6.62
C ASP A 8 13.43 14.58 6.88
N ILE A 9 13.20 15.29 7.99
CA ILE A 9 11.86 15.56 8.50
C ILE A 9 11.43 16.97 8.12
N ASP A 10 10.65 17.08 7.05
CA ASP A 10 10.15 18.36 6.51
C ASP A 10 9.23 19.13 7.48
N ASN A 11 8.52 18.40 8.34
CA ASN A 11 7.56 18.93 9.31
C ASN A 11 7.55 18.06 10.58
N THR A 12 7.51 18.69 11.76
CA THR A 12 7.39 18.02 13.07
C THR A 12 6.20 17.05 13.07
N CYS A 13 6.46 15.78 13.39
CA CYS A 13 5.48 14.71 13.20
C CYS A 13 5.59 13.60 14.28
N ILE A 14 4.75 12.57 14.14
CA ILE A 14 4.83 11.34 14.92
C ILE A 14 5.04 10.19 13.94
N ILE A 15 6.10 9.39 14.16
CA ILE A 15 6.42 8.20 13.37
C ILE A 15 6.08 6.97 14.19
N SER A 16 4.93 6.36 13.89
CA SER A 16 4.46 5.11 14.50
C SER A 16 4.88 3.84 13.76
N GLY A 17 5.51 3.96 12.59
CA GLY A 17 5.83 2.82 11.74
C GLY A 17 6.48 3.19 10.40
N PHE A 18 6.94 2.17 9.69
CA PHE A 18 7.47 2.29 8.32
C PHE A 18 6.57 1.56 7.33
N CYS A 19 6.25 2.24 6.23
CA CYS A 19 5.46 1.71 5.14
C CYS A 19 6.38 1.24 4.00
N PHE A 20 6.20 0.02 3.53
CA PHE A 20 6.99 -0.60 2.47
C PHE A 20 6.11 -0.92 1.26
N TRP A 21 6.61 -0.59 0.08
CA TRP A 21 6.05 -0.95 -1.22
C TRP A 21 7.20 -1.35 -2.15
N PHE A 22 6.90 -1.70 -3.40
CA PHE A 22 7.91 -2.03 -4.39
C PHE A 22 7.52 -1.54 -5.79
N ASP A 23 8.55 -1.40 -6.63
CA ASP A 23 8.41 -1.15 -8.05
C ASP A 23 9.08 -2.30 -8.83
N CYS A 24 8.49 -2.70 -9.95
CA CYS A 24 9.09 -3.60 -10.93
C CYS A 24 9.22 -2.89 -12.27
N TYR A 25 10.41 -2.98 -12.87
CA TYR A 25 10.76 -2.34 -14.13
C TYR A 25 10.95 -3.41 -15.20
N PHE A 26 10.20 -3.32 -16.30
CA PHE A 26 10.23 -4.27 -17.40
C PHE A 26 10.84 -3.61 -18.64
N SER A 27 12.04 -4.03 -19.01
CA SER A 27 12.73 -3.55 -20.22
C SER A 27 12.22 -4.27 -21.47
N SER A 28 11.91 -3.52 -22.52
CA SER A 28 11.67 -4.09 -23.86
C SER A 28 12.99 -4.48 -24.52
N ASN A 29 13.03 -5.65 -25.18
CA ASN A 29 14.22 -6.18 -25.86
C ASN A 29 14.29 -5.78 -27.36
N ASN A 30 13.41 -4.87 -27.80
CA ASN A 30 13.39 -4.44 -29.18
C ASN A 30 14.45 -3.36 -29.41
N ASN A 31 15.35 -3.58 -30.38
CA ASN A 31 16.46 -2.67 -30.74
C ASN A 31 16.02 -1.28 -31.28
N SER A 32 14.74 -0.95 -31.23
CA SER A 32 14.22 0.39 -31.47
C SER A 32 14.64 1.32 -30.33
N SER A 33 15.56 2.23 -30.62
CA SER A 33 16.02 3.29 -29.73
C SER A 33 14.89 4.25 -29.36
N ILE A 34 14.14 3.90 -28.29
CA ILE A 34 13.32 4.71 -27.36
C ILE A 34 12.55 3.70 -26.49
N LEU A 35 13.13 3.27 -25.37
CA LEU A 35 12.91 3.87 -24.04
C LEU A 35 11.46 3.81 -23.51
N ARG A 36 10.79 2.67 -23.63
CA ARG A 36 9.60 2.36 -22.81
C ARG A 36 9.85 1.21 -21.85
N SER A 37 10.58 1.49 -20.77
CA SER A 37 10.56 0.62 -19.59
C SER A 37 9.18 0.74 -18.94
N THR A 38 8.43 -0.36 -18.89
CA THR A 38 7.12 -0.38 -18.22
C THR A 38 7.36 -0.54 -16.73
N ARG A 39 6.80 0.35 -15.91
CA ARG A 39 6.88 0.27 -14.45
C ARG A 39 5.56 -0.16 -13.84
N LEU A 40 5.56 -1.28 -13.14
CA LEU A 40 4.54 -1.62 -12.14
C LEU A 40 4.98 -1.03 -10.80
N THR A 41 4.11 -0.31 -10.10
CA THR A 41 4.39 0.25 -8.76
C THR A 41 3.26 -0.10 -7.80
N THR A 42 3.60 -0.33 -6.53
CA THR A 42 2.63 -0.46 -5.44
C THR A 42 2.66 0.74 -4.48
N SER A 43 3.27 1.85 -4.93
CA SER A 43 3.38 3.12 -4.20
C SER A 43 2.03 3.64 -3.68
N PRO A 44 1.98 4.24 -2.46
CA PRO A 44 0.76 4.87 -1.93
C PRO A 44 0.28 6.06 -2.76
N TYR A 45 1.13 6.61 -3.65
CA TYR A 45 0.80 7.70 -4.57
C TYR A 45 0.28 7.22 -5.94
N SER A 46 0.04 5.92 -6.11
CA SER A 46 -0.46 5.33 -7.36
C SER A 46 -1.81 4.63 -7.16
N SER A 47 -2.38 4.07 -8.24
CA SER A 47 -3.61 3.30 -8.16
C SER A 47 -3.42 2.07 -7.25
N LYS A 48 -4.47 1.72 -6.50
CA LYS A 48 -4.43 0.64 -5.52
C LYS A 48 -4.27 -0.70 -6.24
N THR A 49 -3.23 -1.46 -5.86
CA THR A 49 -3.04 -2.85 -6.29
C THR A 49 -3.52 -3.81 -5.19
N HIS A 50 -3.74 -5.08 -5.55
CA HIS A 50 -4.12 -6.11 -4.58
C HIS A 50 -3.06 -6.36 -3.49
N TRP A 51 -1.78 -6.03 -3.77
CA TRP A 51 -0.69 -6.09 -2.79
C TRP A 51 -0.78 -5.00 -1.70
N LYS A 52 -1.48 -3.88 -1.96
CA LYS A 52 -1.49 -2.69 -1.09
C LYS A 52 -0.06 -2.26 -0.73
N GLN A 53 0.18 -1.89 0.53
CA GLN A 53 1.48 -1.61 1.12
C GLN A 53 1.64 -2.39 2.43
N THR A 54 2.88 -2.69 2.82
CA THR A 54 3.19 -3.39 4.07
C THR A 54 3.60 -2.40 5.15
N LEU A 55 2.78 -2.25 6.19
CA LEU A 55 3.06 -1.37 7.32
C LEU A 55 3.72 -2.15 8.46
N VAL A 56 4.84 -1.66 8.97
CA VAL A 56 5.55 -2.22 10.13
C VAL A 56 5.53 -1.19 11.24
N PHE A 57 4.73 -1.43 12.26
CA PHE A 57 4.64 -0.56 13.44
C PHE A 57 5.90 -0.63 14.30
N LEU A 58 6.24 0.49 14.94
CA LEU A 58 7.25 0.56 15.97
C LEU A 58 6.65 0.17 17.34
N PRO A 59 7.44 -0.41 18.26
CA PRO A 59 6.99 -0.64 19.64
C PRO A 59 6.74 0.66 20.44
N GLU A 60 7.39 1.76 20.03
CA GLU A 60 7.27 3.09 20.62
C GLU A 60 7.33 4.12 19.47
N ASP A 61 6.47 5.14 19.52
CA ASP A 61 6.45 6.23 18.55
C ASP A 61 7.72 7.10 18.64
N ILE A 62 8.17 7.63 17.50
CA ILE A 62 9.25 8.62 17.44
C ILE A 62 8.67 10.00 17.13
N TYR A 63 9.16 11.03 17.83
CA TYR A 63 8.66 12.39 17.77
C TYR A 63 9.74 13.36 17.25
N PRO A 64 10.16 13.27 15.97
CA PRO A 64 11.17 14.15 15.42
C PRO A 64 10.60 15.56 15.17
N LEU A 65 11.47 16.56 15.29
CA LEU A 65 11.19 17.93 14.91
C LEU A 65 11.49 18.16 13.43
N LYS A 66 10.94 19.24 12.87
CA LYS A 66 11.35 19.74 11.55
C LYS A 66 12.87 19.98 11.51
N GLY A 67 13.54 19.42 10.51
CA GLY A 67 14.99 19.50 10.33
C GLY A 67 15.79 18.39 11.03
N ASP A 68 15.13 17.50 11.78
CA ASP A 68 15.78 16.27 12.24
C ASP A 68 15.97 15.29 11.07
N THR A 69 17.03 14.47 11.13
CA THR A 69 17.26 13.34 10.22
C THR A 69 17.12 12.04 11.01
N VAL A 70 16.26 11.12 10.56
CA VAL A 70 16.02 9.81 11.21
C VAL A 70 16.79 8.70 10.48
N PRO A 71 17.92 8.19 11.04
CA PRO A 71 18.71 7.13 10.43
C PRO A 71 18.16 5.73 10.71
N VAL A 72 17.85 5.00 9.64
CA VAL A 72 17.18 3.68 9.67
C VAL A 72 18.02 2.63 8.96
N ASN A 73 18.30 1.54 9.66
CA ASN A 73 18.96 0.36 9.12
C ASN A 73 17.95 -0.77 8.88
N ILE A 74 17.82 -1.21 7.63
CA ILE A 74 16.87 -2.24 7.23
C ILE A 74 17.63 -3.50 6.83
N LYS A 75 17.30 -4.63 7.46
CA LYS A 75 17.90 -5.94 7.16
C LYS A 75 16.80 -6.91 6.76
N LEU A 76 16.99 -7.59 5.63
CA LEU A 76 16.12 -8.67 5.16
C LEU A 76 16.93 -9.97 5.08
N LYS A 77 16.58 -10.96 5.90
CA LYS A 77 17.26 -12.27 6.03
C LYS A 77 16.28 -13.39 5.68
N ARG A 78 16.58 -14.18 4.65
CA ARG A 78 15.79 -15.38 4.30
C ARG A 78 15.89 -16.42 5.42
N SER A 79 14.78 -17.05 5.78
CA SER A 79 14.74 -18.15 6.75
C SER A 79 15.44 -19.39 6.16
N LEU A 80 16.17 -20.12 7.02
CA LEU A 80 16.79 -21.40 6.65
C LEU A 80 15.78 -22.55 6.68
N LYS A 81 14.78 -22.49 7.59
CA LYS A 81 13.73 -23.51 7.71
C LYS A 81 12.71 -23.44 6.56
N ASN A 82 12.40 -22.23 6.08
CA ASN A 82 11.48 -22.02 4.97
C ASN A 82 12.02 -20.94 4.03
N ARG A 83 12.46 -21.33 2.83
CA ARG A 83 13.07 -20.41 1.85
C ARG A 83 12.08 -19.38 1.29
N ARG A 84 10.77 -19.54 1.49
CA ARG A 84 9.73 -18.54 1.12
C ARG A 84 9.51 -17.48 2.21
N GLN A 85 10.06 -17.65 3.41
CA GLN A 85 9.95 -16.69 4.52
C GLN A 85 11.19 -15.81 4.65
N TYR A 86 10.98 -14.55 4.98
CA TYR A 86 12.02 -13.57 5.27
C TYR A 86 11.76 -12.90 6.62
N GLN A 87 12.82 -12.78 7.42
CA GLN A 87 12.83 -11.94 8.61
C GLN A 87 13.25 -10.53 8.20
N LEU A 88 12.33 -9.58 8.38
CA LEU A 88 12.61 -8.15 8.34
C LEU A 88 13.10 -7.70 9.73
N SER A 89 14.11 -6.85 9.77
CA SER A 89 14.59 -6.22 11.00
C SER A 89 14.92 -4.77 10.71
N ILE A 90 14.28 -3.88 11.46
CA ILE A 90 14.45 -2.42 11.36
C ILE A 90 15.17 -1.98 12.62
N GLY A 91 16.31 -1.32 12.47
CA GLY A 91 17.09 -0.75 13.57
C GLY A 91 17.21 0.75 13.37
N ILE A 92 16.70 1.53 14.33
CA ILE A 92 16.71 2.98 14.29
C ILE A 92 17.71 3.43 15.34
N LYS A 93 18.66 4.31 14.99
CA LYS A 93 19.50 4.94 16.01
C LYS A 93 18.73 6.13 16.57
N LYS A 94 18.60 6.22 17.91
CA LYS A 94 18.11 7.45 18.52
C LYS A 94 19.04 8.60 18.10
N ILE A 95 18.45 9.66 17.55
CA ILE A 95 19.13 10.94 17.40
C ILE A 95 19.61 11.34 18.79
N LYS A 96 20.85 11.80 18.92
CA LYS A 96 21.42 12.12 20.24
C LYS A 96 20.53 13.17 20.91
N GLU A 97 20.05 12.87 22.11
CA GLU A 97 19.42 13.89 22.95
C GLU A 97 20.44 15.00 23.19
N GLY A 98 20.15 16.19 22.66
CA GLY A 98 20.93 17.38 22.93
C GLY A 98 20.93 17.65 24.44
N PHE A 99 22.12 17.88 24.98
CA PHE A 99 22.40 18.13 26.39
C PHE A 99 21.30 18.96 27.10
N ILE A 100 20.74 18.39 28.16
CA ILE A 100 20.47 19.17 29.38
C ILE A 100 21.12 18.40 30.53
N ASN A 101 22.46 18.51 30.62
CA ASN A 101 23.09 18.36 31.92
C ASN A 101 22.67 19.57 32.75
N SER A 102 22.16 19.33 33.95
CA SER A 102 21.73 20.37 34.88
C SER A 102 22.94 21.16 35.40
N ASN A 103 23.28 22.24 34.70
CA ASN A 103 23.99 23.38 35.27
C ASN A 103 23.21 24.63 34.88
N ILE A 104 22.71 25.32 35.89
CA ILE A 104 22.01 26.60 35.78
C ILE A 104 23.02 27.65 35.31
N MET A 105 22.72 28.32 34.20
CA MET A 105 22.78 29.78 34.10
C MET A 105 21.70 30.24 33.13
N ASP A 106 21.05 31.34 33.47
CA ASP A 106 19.86 31.86 32.80
C ASP A 106 20.20 32.51 31.46
N ASP A 107 19.49 32.13 30.40
CA ASP A 107 19.29 32.96 29.21
C ASP A 107 18.04 32.48 28.44
N GLU A 108 17.28 33.43 27.89
CA GLU A 108 15.92 33.20 27.40
C GLU A 108 15.87 32.40 26.09
N ILE A 109 15.41 31.15 26.13
CA ILE A 109 15.04 30.37 24.94
C ILE A 109 13.53 30.10 24.95
N SER A 110 12.88 30.43 23.83
CA SER A 110 11.43 30.34 23.60
C SER A 110 10.77 29.08 24.18
N ASN A 111 9.92 29.29 25.20
CA ASN A 111 9.25 28.22 25.95
C ASN A 111 8.20 27.40 25.15
N ASN A 112 7.98 27.67 23.86
CA ASN A 112 6.92 27.01 23.09
C ASN A 112 7.27 25.56 22.70
N ASP A 113 8.48 25.28 22.21
CA ASP A 113 8.81 23.94 21.68
C ASP A 113 8.99 22.87 22.78
N LEU A 114 9.52 23.26 23.94
CA LEU A 114 9.67 22.36 25.09
C LEU A 114 8.34 21.93 25.70
N ASN A 115 7.29 22.74 25.57
CA ASN A 115 5.96 22.43 26.07
C ASN A 115 5.20 21.41 25.20
N ILE A 116 5.50 21.32 23.90
CA ILE A 116 4.95 20.28 23.01
C ILE A 116 5.40 18.89 23.49
N ARG A 117 6.70 18.72 23.75
CA ARG A 117 7.32 17.45 24.20
C ARG A 117 6.74 16.92 25.52
N LYS A 118 6.27 17.79 26.42
CA LYS A 118 5.67 17.39 27.71
C LYS A 118 4.17 17.03 27.61
N ARG A 119 3.44 17.57 26.63
CA ARG A 119 1.96 17.48 26.59
C ARG A 119 1.42 16.21 25.92
N GLN A 120 2.18 15.57 25.03
CA GLN A 120 1.70 14.40 24.27
C GLN A 120 1.71 13.06 25.03
N ARG A 121 2.31 12.97 26.22
CA ARG A 121 2.32 11.74 27.06
C ARG A 121 0.96 11.34 27.68
N ARG A 122 -0.14 12.01 27.32
CA ARG A 122 -1.48 11.71 27.87
C ARG A 122 -2.56 11.67 26.78
N ARG A 123 -2.73 10.49 26.17
CA ARG A 123 -4.04 10.04 25.69
C ARG A 123 -4.36 8.65 26.21
N SER A 124 -5.21 8.64 27.24
CA SER A 124 -5.80 7.45 27.84
C SER A 124 -6.68 6.71 26.83
N SER A 125 -6.73 5.39 26.94
CA SER A 125 -7.71 4.56 26.26
C SER A 125 -9.12 4.85 26.80
N THR A 126 -10.03 5.24 25.92
CA THR A 126 -11.48 5.11 26.17
C THR A 126 -12.15 4.47 24.96
N ILE A 127 -12.79 3.33 25.22
CA ILE A 127 -13.70 2.66 24.30
C ILE A 127 -14.99 3.46 24.28
N SER A 128 -15.53 3.76 23.09
CA SER A 128 -16.92 4.19 22.96
C SER A 128 -17.54 3.56 21.72
N SER A 129 -18.31 2.50 21.94
CA SER A 129 -19.30 2.00 21.00
C SER A 129 -20.42 3.02 20.81
N ASP A 130 -20.86 3.28 19.58
CA ASP A 130 -22.20 3.84 19.36
C ASP A 130 -22.84 3.32 18.06
N LYS A 131 -24.16 3.11 18.09
CA LYS A 131 -24.99 2.50 17.04
C LYS A 131 -26.04 3.50 16.58
N ARG A 132 -26.28 3.72 15.27
CA ARG A 132 -27.51 4.39 14.79
C ARG A 132 -28.11 3.85 13.49
N ILE A 133 -29.43 4.01 13.42
CA ILE A 133 -30.50 3.35 12.64
C ILE A 133 -31.61 4.41 12.47
N ILE A 134 -32.30 4.60 11.33
CA ILE A 134 -32.32 3.88 10.04
C ILE A 134 -32.48 4.86 8.85
N ASN A 135 -32.84 4.32 7.67
CA ASN A 135 -33.36 4.93 6.43
C ASN A 135 -34.01 6.33 6.50
N ASP A 136 -34.04 7.02 5.34
CA ASP A 136 -35.33 7.25 4.67
C ASP A 136 -35.25 7.34 3.13
N LYS A 137 -36.40 7.20 2.43
CA LYS A 137 -36.52 7.07 0.96
C LYS A 137 -36.99 8.35 0.26
N LYS A 138 -36.51 8.68 -0.96
CA LYS A 138 -37.41 9.20 -2.04
C LYS A 138 -36.86 9.26 -3.48
N SER A 139 -37.74 8.83 -4.41
CA SER A 139 -37.99 9.28 -5.81
C SER A 139 -36.89 9.36 -6.90
N MET A 140 -37.20 8.70 -8.02
CA MET A 140 -36.60 8.83 -9.36
C MET A 140 -36.74 10.24 -9.98
N GLN A 141 -35.81 10.59 -10.88
CA GLN A 141 -36.12 11.15 -12.20
C GLN A 141 -34.97 10.85 -13.18
N GLU A 142 -35.29 10.68 -14.47
CA GLU A 142 -34.38 10.27 -15.54
C GLU A 142 -33.85 11.47 -16.34
N SER A 143 -32.59 11.43 -16.81
CA SER A 143 -32.18 12.05 -18.08
C SER A 143 -30.80 11.57 -18.55
N SER A 144 -30.80 10.79 -19.63
CA SER A 144 -29.83 10.69 -20.74
C SER A 144 -28.36 11.21 -20.63
N ASP A 145 -27.48 10.37 -21.20
CA ASP A 145 -26.28 10.68 -22.01
C ASP A 145 -24.86 10.66 -21.40
N SER A 146 -24.15 9.59 -21.78
CA SER A 146 -22.77 9.58 -22.29
C SER A 146 -21.58 9.81 -21.33
N THR A 147 -20.95 8.71 -20.90
CA THR A 147 -19.59 8.28 -21.31
C THR A 147 -19.08 7.18 -20.37
N CYS A 148 -18.60 6.06 -20.91
CA CYS A 148 -18.33 4.83 -20.15
C CYS A 148 -17.06 4.87 -19.28
N SER A 149 -17.23 4.70 -17.97
CA SER A 149 -16.20 4.32 -17.01
C SER A 149 -16.17 2.81 -16.81
N ASN A 150 -15.03 2.15 -17.04
CA ASN A 150 -14.88 0.73 -16.74
C ASN A 150 -14.74 0.51 -15.22
N SER A 151 -15.85 0.18 -14.57
CA SER A 151 -15.92 -0.47 -13.25
C SER A 151 -16.14 -1.97 -13.45
N ASP A 152 -15.34 -2.81 -12.78
CA ASP A 152 -15.31 -4.28 -12.93
C ASP A 152 -16.52 -5.02 -12.28
N ASP A 153 -17.75 -4.49 -12.39
CA ASP A 153 -18.95 -5.04 -11.75
C ASP A 153 -20.21 -5.08 -12.67
N ASP A 154 -20.04 -5.10 -13.99
CA ASP A 154 -21.13 -5.43 -14.92
C ASP A 154 -21.14 -6.93 -15.28
N ILE A 155 -22.09 -7.67 -14.68
CA ILE A 155 -22.46 -9.02 -15.12
C ILE A 155 -23.24 -8.89 -16.43
N ASP A 156 -22.51 -8.80 -17.53
CA ASP A 156 -23.06 -8.79 -18.89
C ASP A 156 -23.73 -10.13 -19.22
N LEU A 157 -25.03 -10.22 -18.91
CA LEU A 157 -25.95 -11.34 -19.20
C LEU A 157 -26.27 -11.46 -20.72
N ASN A 158 -25.28 -11.27 -21.57
CA ASN A 158 -25.33 -11.70 -22.96
C ASN A 158 -25.19 -13.23 -23.04
N GLU A 159 -26.26 -13.92 -22.62
CA GLU A 159 -26.44 -15.36 -22.64
C GLU A 159 -26.65 -15.86 -24.07
N HIS A 160 -25.56 -15.86 -24.84
CA HIS A 160 -25.52 -16.38 -26.21
C HIS A 160 -25.43 -17.92 -26.19
N PRO A 161 -25.99 -18.63 -27.18
CA PRO A 161 -25.94 -20.09 -27.24
C PRO A 161 -24.50 -20.61 -27.20
N ILE A 162 -24.29 -21.69 -26.46
CA ILE A 162 -23.02 -22.42 -26.35
C ILE A 162 -23.13 -23.68 -27.21
N PRO A 163 -22.16 -23.97 -28.10
CA PRO A 163 -20.95 -23.19 -28.40
C PRO A 163 -21.21 -21.94 -29.25
N CYS A 164 -20.67 -20.78 -28.85
CA CYS A 164 -20.69 -19.54 -29.65
C CYS A 164 -19.48 -19.48 -30.61
N SER A 165 -19.55 -18.59 -31.60
CA SER A 165 -18.42 -18.17 -32.47
C SER A 165 -17.64 -16.95 -31.92
N CYS A 166 -17.90 -16.57 -30.67
CA CYS A 166 -17.50 -15.29 -30.08
C CYS A 166 -16.06 -15.28 -29.53
N VAL A 167 -15.38 -14.12 -29.63
CA VAL A 167 -13.93 -13.97 -29.41
C VAL A 167 -13.53 -13.93 -27.92
N ARG A 168 -14.49 -14.00 -26.99
CA ARG A 168 -14.25 -14.03 -25.53
C ARG A 168 -13.49 -15.31 -25.14
N ASP A 169 -12.42 -15.20 -24.34
CA ASP A 169 -11.52 -16.34 -24.06
C ASP A 169 -12.20 -17.51 -23.32
N ARG A 170 -13.17 -17.21 -22.45
CA ARG A 170 -14.04 -18.23 -21.83
C ARG A 170 -14.72 -19.11 -22.88
N CYS A 171 -15.11 -18.54 -24.01
CA CYS A 171 -15.87 -19.25 -25.04
C CYS A 171 -14.96 -20.06 -25.97
N LYS A 172 -13.75 -19.56 -26.26
CA LYS A 172 -12.69 -20.35 -26.92
C LYS A 172 -12.41 -21.63 -26.14
N LEU A 173 -12.23 -21.51 -24.81
CA LEU A 173 -11.99 -22.65 -23.93
C LEU A 173 -13.15 -23.67 -23.96
N ILE A 174 -14.40 -23.21 -23.85
CA ILE A 174 -15.58 -24.09 -23.90
C ILE A 174 -15.68 -24.80 -25.26
N LYS A 175 -15.41 -24.10 -26.36
CA LYS A 175 -15.39 -24.69 -27.70
C LYS A 175 -14.37 -25.84 -27.82
N THR A 176 -13.12 -25.60 -27.38
CA THR A 176 -12.06 -26.64 -27.39
C THR A 176 -12.39 -27.84 -26.50
N ILE A 177 -13.14 -27.63 -25.39
CA ILE A 177 -13.63 -28.74 -24.56
C ILE A 177 -14.70 -29.56 -25.31
N PHE A 178 -15.66 -28.89 -25.95
CA PHE A 178 -16.70 -29.56 -26.75
C PHE A 178 -16.13 -30.36 -27.92
N GLU A 179 -15.15 -29.81 -28.63
CA GLU A 179 -14.47 -30.49 -29.75
C GLU A 179 -13.86 -31.81 -29.28
N LYS A 180 -13.09 -31.82 -28.17
CA LYS A 180 -12.52 -33.05 -27.60
C LYS A 180 -13.56 -34.09 -27.19
N TYR A 181 -14.64 -33.68 -26.52
CA TYR A 181 -15.72 -34.61 -26.15
C TYR A 181 -16.45 -35.19 -27.39
N SER A 182 -16.48 -34.47 -28.52
CA SER A 182 -17.05 -35.00 -29.76
C SER A 182 -16.11 -35.99 -30.47
N GLU A 183 -14.80 -35.75 -30.44
CA GLU A 183 -13.78 -36.67 -30.93
C GLU A 183 -13.77 -37.97 -30.11
N GLU A 184 -13.78 -37.88 -28.78
CA GLU A 184 -13.75 -39.06 -27.90
C GLU A 184 -15.02 -39.94 -28.02
N ASN A 185 -16.18 -39.35 -28.31
CA ASN A 185 -17.46 -40.08 -28.45
C ASN A 185 -17.76 -40.58 -29.88
N THR A 186 -16.91 -40.29 -30.87
CA THR A 186 -17.07 -40.79 -32.26
C THR A 186 -16.23 -42.04 -32.56
N VAL A 187 -15.54 -42.59 -31.55
CA VAL A 187 -14.66 -43.78 -31.66
C VAL A 187 -15.24 -44.99 -30.89
N GLN A 188 -16.57 -45.15 -30.91
CA GLN A 188 -17.30 -46.33 -30.42
C GLN A 188 -18.24 -46.89 -31.49
#